data_AF-A0A661I5N4-F1
#
_entry.id   AF-A0A661I5N4-F1
#
_cell.length_a   1.000
_cell.length_b   1.000
_cell.length_c   1.000
_cell.angle_alpha   90.00
_cell.angle_beta   90.00
_cell.angle_gamma   90.00
#
_symmetry.space_group_name_H-M   'P 1'
#
loop_
_entity.id
_entity.type
_entity.pdbx_description
1 polymer ?
#
loop_
_entity_poly.entity_id
_entity_poly.type
_entity_poly.pdbx_seq_one_letter_code
_entity_poly.pdbx_strand_id
1 'polypeptide(L)'
;MIITNQKKMMAMQIHGNKMIWKLLFLVLTPFLVLYASESEIQVFSYVPGVEIIPLDTEIVAGNIVRLKIRARGDRVAFPNIDEIDGVQVLEQYERVTNKYHYINGVLNREKTTLILTFAPHRDVTLPPYSVEIDGKIYKTKPYTIKVIAANAQNAEDGNKFFIYLETDKKFSIVGEPIIATLDISLKFGLNLLEKPKYGKPLFKGFFSKMIGDEKVYTKGNRQITEVKYLLIPQSEGNFNVGPARAKISILNKHKLDMFGRVTKADVIPIASRRVKVEVVSKTKESDLVGNFVLKNSLDSTKVQAGKPVKLTIKIEGDGSLEDFEFPDFEIDNVTVYNEDAVITADLNGTTLHSTYSKRFAFISNRNFIIPARSISAYDTKSKTVSYLKLPSYDIDVKGSQAIAIRKSQDKLIRIDNKQKSMLDSEDEEYLSEAPSLPYDHWLTMVLVFTLGVLLISILYVVISLYRKMTYFYRESEALKILYAHTSESKEVESMVKKLYAKKNGDKTVYIDKKALKLLVECFVSKLD
;
A
#
# COMPACT_ATOMS: atom_id res chain seq x y z
N MET A 1 -81.06 -39.25 15.23
CA MET A 1 -80.23 -39.58 14.04
C MET A 1 -79.31 -38.38 13.80
N ILE A 2 -78.03 -38.59 13.47
CA ILE A 2 -76.92 -37.60 13.43
C ILE A 2 -76.19 -37.38 14.78
N ILE A 3 -75.69 -38.45 15.43
CA ILE A 3 -74.54 -38.39 16.37
C ILE A 3 -73.74 -39.69 16.27
N THR A 4 -73.17 -39.99 15.09
CA THR A 4 -72.20 -41.10 14.95
C THR A 4 -71.33 -40.96 13.71
N ASN A 5 -70.69 -39.80 13.47
CA ASN A 5 -69.63 -39.73 12.44
C ASN A 5 -68.60 -38.59 12.53
N GLN A 6 -68.24 -38.16 13.74
CA GLN A 6 -67.17 -37.15 13.96
C GLN A 6 -66.13 -37.54 15.03
N LYS A 7 -66.21 -38.76 15.61
CA LYS A 7 -65.29 -39.21 16.68
C LYS A 7 -64.20 -40.20 16.23
N LYS A 8 -64.06 -40.47 14.91
CA LYS A 8 -63.08 -41.42 14.36
C LYS A 8 -61.95 -40.78 13.52
N MET A 9 -61.86 -39.45 13.46
CA MET A 9 -60.80 -38.72 12.75
C MET A 9 -60.01 -37.72 13.62
N MET A 10 -60.03 -37.87 14.95
CA MET A 10 -59.24 -37.04 15.87
C MET A 10 -58.47 -37.84 16.95
N ALA A 11 -58.41 -39.17 16.84
CA ALA A 11 -57.72 -40.03 17.80
C ALA A 11 -56.48 -40.75 17.22
N MET A 12 -55.90 -40.24 16.13
CA MET A 12 -54.70 -40.83 15.51
C MET A 12 -53.63 -39.78 15.20
N GLN A 13 -53.29 -38.94 16.19
CA GLN A 13 -52.12 -38.05 16.05
C GLN A 13 -51.43 -37.67 17.37
N ILE A 14 -51.59 -38.45 18.45
CA ILE A 14 -50.95 -38.15 19.75
C ILE A 14 -50.26 -39.40 20.37
N HIS A 15 -49.54 -40.19 19.56
CA HIS A 15 -48.62 -41.20 20.12
C HIS A 15 -47.21 -41.22 19.50
N GLY A 16 -46.90 -40.28 18.60
CA GLY A 16 -45.57 -40.21 17.95
C GLY A 16 -44.49 -39.42 18.69
N ASN A 17 -44.79 -38.78 19.83
CA ASN A 17 -43.88 -37.76 20.40
C ASN A 17 -43.21 -38.14 21.74
N LYS A 18 -43.49 -39.30 22.34
CA LYS A 18 -42.80 -39.74 23.58
C LYS A 18 -41.54 -40.57 23.34
N MET A 19 -41.38 -41.17 22.16
CA MET A 19 -40.18 -41.96 21.84
C MET A 19 -39.01 -41.08 21.35
N ILE A 20 -39.31 -39.98 20.65
CA ILE A 20 -38.30 -39.05 20.12
C ILE A 20 -37.61 -38.27 21.27
N TRP A 21 -38.37 -37.83 22.29
CA TRP A 21 -37.80 -37.17 23.47
C TRP A 21 -36.99 -38.12 24.37
N LYS A 22 -37.35 -39.41 24.42
CA LYS A 22 -36.56 -40.42 25.16
C LYS A 22 -35.26 -40.78 24.45
N LEU A 23 -35.23 -40.83 23.11
CA LEU A 23 -34.00 -41.04 22.35
C LEU A 23 -33.05 -39.83 22.45
N LEU A 24 -33.58 -38.61 22.50
CA LEU A 24 -32.77 -37.39 22.63
C LEU A 24 -32.07 -37.29 24.01
N PHE A 25 -32.67 -37.85 25.07
CA PHE A 25 -32.08 -37.90 26.41
C PHE A 25 -31.06 -39.05 26.60
N LEU A 26 -31.16 -40.12 25.80
CA LEU A 26 -30.29 -41.31 25.90
C LEU A 26 -29.00 -41.16 25.07
N VAL A 27 -29.00 -40.27 24.06
CA VAL A 27 -27.79 -39.93 23.29
C VAL A 27 -26.94 -38.84 23.97
N LEU A 28 -27.51 -38.05 24.89
CA LEU A 28 -26.77 -36.98 25.59
C LEU A 28 -26.09 -37.43 26.90
N THR A 29 -26.40 -38.61 27.44
CA THR A 29 -25.93 -39.04 28.78
C THR A 29 -24.62 -39.85 28.82
N PRO A 30 -24.04 -40.42 27.73
CA PRO A 30 -22.68 -40.97 27.79
C PRO A 30 -21.59 -39.95 27.44
N PHE A 31 -21.92 -38.77 26.90
CA PHE A 31 -20.90 -37.79 26.49
C PHE A 31 -20.34 -36.93 27.64
N LEU A 32 -20.83 -37.12 28.87
CA LEU A 32 -20.41 -36.34 30.03
C LEU A 32 -19.41 -37.05 30.98
N VAL A 33 -19.04 -38.32 30.76
CA VAL A 33 -18.25 -39.09 31.76
C VAL A 33 -16.94 -39.70 31.22
N LEU A 34 -16.53 -39.45 29.97
CA LEU A 34 -15.23 -39.93 29.45
C LEU A 34 -14.39 -38.80 28.84
N TYR A 35 -14.09 -37.80 29.65
CA TYR A 35 -12.90 -36.95 29.50
C TYR A 35 -12.39 -36.56 30.90
N ALA A 36 -12.20 -37.56 31.76
CA ALA A 36 -11.31 -37.45 32.91
C ALA A 36 -9.97 -38.07 32.52
N SER A 37 -9.25 -37.43 31.58
CA SER A 37 -7.81 -37.62 31.52
C SER A 37 -7.23 -36.84 32.68
N GLU A 38 -6.46 -37.51 33.53
CA GLU A 38 -5.49 -36.89 34.44
C GLU A 38 -4.55 -36.01 33.61
N SER A 39 -4.98 -34.78 33.37
CA SER A 39 -4.09 -33.69 33.08
C SER A 39 -3.77 -33.09 34.43
N GLU A 40 -2.49 -33.07 34.77
CA GLU A 40 -1.97 -32.29 35.89
C GLU A 40 -2.68 -30.94 35.88
N ILE A 41 -3.42 -30.68 36.95
CA ILE A 41 -4.08 -29.40 37.18
C ILE A 41 -2.95 -28.40 37.46
N GLN A 42 -2.37 -27.83 36.40
CA GLN A 42 -1.73 -26.54 36.52
C GLN A 42 -2.84 -25.52 36.70
N VAL A 43 -3.11 -25.18 37.96
CA VAL A 43 -3.89 -24.01 38.32
C VAL A 43 -3.18 -22.81 37.70
N PHE A 44 -3.64 -22.39 36.51
CA PHE A 44 -3.29 -21.09 35.96
C PHE A 44 -3.93 -20.04 36.86
N SER A 45 -3.21 -19.64 37.89
CA SER A 45 -3.59 -18.50 38.71
C SER A 45 -3.61 -17.27 37.80
N TYR A 46 -4.78 -16.67 37.65
CA TYR A 46 -4.92 -15.37 37.03
C TYR A 46 -4.26 -14.34 37.96
N VAL A 47 -3.10 -13.84 37.56
CA VAL A 47 -2.39 -12.79 38.30
C VAL A 47 -2.48 -11.50 37.47
N PRO A 48 -3.16 -10.45 37.98
CA PRO A 48 -3.13 -9.14 37.36
C PRO A 48 -1.68 -8.66 37.25
N GLY A 49 -1.32 -8.11 36.11
CA GLY A 49 0.07 -7.74 35.88
C GLY A 49 0.28 -7.03 34.54
N VAL A 50 1.43 -6.38 34.46
CA VAL A 50 1.90 -5.64 33.29
C VAL A 50 3.25 -6.18 32.84
N GLU A 51 3.40 -6.42 31.55
CA GLU A 51 4.64 -6.91 30.95
C GLU A 51 4.93 -6.19 29.63
N ILE A 52 6.21 -5.95 29.35
CA ILE A 52 6.66 -5.52 28.02
C ILE A 52 6.84 -6.78 27.19
N ILE A 53 6.28 -6.81 25.98
CA ILE A 53 6.50 -7.91 25.05
C ILE A 53 7.87 -7.67 24.40
N PRO A 54 8.86 -8.55 24.61
CA PRO A 54 10.19 -8.38 24.04
C PRO A 54 10.12 -8.43 22.51
N LEU A 55 11.02 -7.69 21.87
CA LEU A 55 11.26 -7.81 20.43
C LEU A 55 12.27 -8.93 20.19
N ASP A 56 11.96 -9.80 19.23
CA ASP A 56 12.78 -10.98 18.92
C ASP A 56 14.07 -10.65 18.14
N THR A 57 14.34 -9.37 17.83
CA THR A 57 15.44 -8.96 16.94
C THR A 57 16.04 -7.61 17.34
N GLU A 58 17.35 -7.46 17.14
CA GLU A 58 18.05 -6.17 17.16
C GLU A 58 17.49 -5.25 16.06
N ILE A 59 17.46 -3.94 16.32
CA ILE A 59 16.76 -2.97 15.47
C ILE A 59 17.80 -2.09 14.78
N VAL A 60 17.60 -1.77 13.49
CA VAL A 60 18.46 -0.81 12.79
C VAL A 60 18.08 0.61 13.15
N ALA A 61 19.08 1.47 13.37
CA ALA A 61 18.88 2.89 13.63
C ALA A 61 17.96 3.54 12.58
N GLY A 62 16.87 4.15 13.03
CA GLY A 62 15.86 4.80 12.19
C GLY A 62 14.68 3.90 11.80
N ASN A 63 14.75 2.57 12.00
CA ASN A 63 13.59 1.71 11.78
C ASN A 63 12.48 2.02 12.77
N ILE A 64 11.24 1.94 12.30
CA ILE A 64 10.07 2.13 13.16
C ILE A 64 9.89 0.87 14.02
N VAL A 65 9.83 1.07 15.32
CA VAL A 65 9.59 0.07 16.34
C VAL A 65 8.14 0.17 16.77
N ARG A 66 7.45 -0.97 16.85
CA ARG A 66 6.13 -1.09 17.48
C ARG A 66 6.26 -1.92 18.74
N LEU A 67 6.54 -1.25 19.84
CA LEU A 67 6.62 -1.88 21.15
C LEU A 67 5.21 -2.12 21.71
N LYS A 68 5.03 -3.23 22.40
CA LYS A 68 3.77 -3.60 23.04
C LYS A 68 3.95 -3.73 24.54
N ILE A 69 3.18 -2.98 25.31
CA ILE A 69 3.04 -3.15 26.76
C ILE A 69 1.69 -3.80 27.01
N ARG A 70 1.67 -4.97 27.63
CA ARG A 70 0.46 -5.76 27.85
C ARG A 70 0.09 -5.72 29.32
N ALA A 71 -1.14 -5.34 29.61
CA ALA A 71 -1.75 -5.44 30.92
C ALA A 71 -2.86 -6.50 30.92
N ARG A 72 -3.06 -7.15 32.07
CA ARG A 72 -4.12 -8.14 32.31
C ARG A 72 -4.97 -7.64 33.48
N GLY A 73 -6.23 -7.28 33.22
CA GLY A 73 -7.16 -6.67 34.18
C GLY A 73 -8.42 -6.18 33.49
N ASP A 74 -9.44 -5.80 34.27
CA ASP A 74 -10.72 -5.32 33.73
C ASP A 74 -10.68 -3.84 33.39
N ARG A 75 -10.11 -3.05 34.28
CA ARG A 75 -9.90 -1.62 34.10
C ARG A 75 -8.43 -1.35 34.08
N VAL A 76 -7.91 -1.03 32.90
CA VAL A 76 -6.50 -0.70 32.69
C VAL A 76 -6.40 0.76 32.27
N ALA A 77 -5.55 1.52 32.96
CA ALA A 77 -5.15 2.86 32.54
C ALA A 77 -3.63 2.92 32.40
N PHE A 78 -3.17 3.17 31.16
CA PHE A 78 -1.76 3.40 30.88
C PHE A 78 -1.40 4.89 31.08
N PRO A 79 -0.14 5.19 31.43
CA PRO A 79 0.34 6.56 31.42
C PRO A 79 0.45 7.06 29.97
N ASN A 80 0.37 8.39 29.78
CA ASN A 80 0.77 8.96 28.50
C ASN A 80 2.29 8.92 28.35
N ILE A 81 2.79 8.40 27.24
CA ILE A 81 4.22 8.22 26.98
C ILE A 81 4.55 8.97 25.70
N ASP A 82 4.86 10.26 25.83
CA ASP A 82 5.21 11.11 24.69
C ASP A 82 6.66 10.92 24.21
N GLU A 83 7.53 10.40 25.10
CA GLU A 83 8.96 10.22 24.86
C GLU A 83 9.51 8.98 25.57
N ILE A 84 10.49 8.32 24.95
CA ILE A 84 11.23 7.19 25.50
C ILE A 84 12.73 7.48 25.35
N ASP A 85 13.42 7.78 26.46
CA ASP A 85 14.89 7.95 26.51
C ASP A 85 15.47 8.96 25.47
N GLY A 86 14.82 10.12 25.31
CA GLY A 86 15.20 11.09 24.27
C GLY A 86 14.47 10.95 22.95
N VAL A 87 13.68 9.88 22.75
CA VAL A 87 13.05 9.54 21.46
C VAL A 87 11.54 9.80 21.51
N GLN A 88 11.07 10.73 20.68
CA GLN A 88 9.65 11.05 20.56
C GLN A 88 8.82 9.84 20.10
N VAL A 89 7.71 9.60 20.79
CA VAL A 89 6.68 8.64 20.37
C VAL A 89 5.83 9.26 19.27
N LEU A 90 5.76 8.58 18.14
CA LEU A 90 5.06 9.05 16.93
C LEU A 90 3.57 8.74 16.97
N GLU A 91 3.21 7.62 17.59
CA GLU A 91 1.84 7.14 17.69
C GLU A 91 1.73 6.26 18.94
N GLN A 92 0.67 6.48 19.72
CA GLN A 92 0.30 5.69 20.89
C GLN A 92 -1.18 5.35 20.78
N TYR A 93 -1.52 4.06 20.87
CA TYR A 93 -2.92 3.63 20.96
C TYR A 93 -3.06 2.34 21.74
N GLU A 94 -4.24 2.15 22.33
CA GLU A 94 -4.59 0.97 23.09
C GLU A 94 -5.39 -0.02 22.25
N ARG A 95 -5.10 -1.30 22.42
CA ARG A 95 -5.83 -2.40 21.81
C ARG A 95 -6.35 -3.33 22.87
N VAL A 96 -7.67 -3.33 23.05
CA VAL A 96 -8.37 -4.30 23.90
C VAL A 96 -8.60 -5.59 23.12
N THR A 97 -8.23 -6.72 23.70
CA THR A 97 -8.44 -8.06 23.13
C THR A 97 -9.34 -8.87 24.05
N ASN A 98 -10.58 -9.08 23.60
CA ASN A 98 -11.57 -9.90 24.30
C ASN A 98 -11.40 -11.36 23.86
N LYS A 99 -10.70 -12.17 24.66
CA LYS A 99 -10.56 -13.61 24.44
C LYS A 99 -11.26 -14.36 25.57
N TYR A 100 -12.56 -14.56 25.44
CA TYR A 100 -13.32 -15.42 26.34
C TYR A 100 -12.81 -16.86 26.23
N HIS A 101 -12.01 -17.31 27.19
CA HIS A 101 -11.72 -18.74 27.38
C HIS A 101 -12.32 -19.14 28.71
N TYR A 102 -13.24 -20.10 28.65
CA TYR A 102 -13.82 -20.76 29.82
C TYR A 102 -12.99 -22.01 30.07
N ILE A 103 -12.09 -21.96 31.06
CA ILE A 103 -11.33 -23.13 31.51
C ILE A 103 -11.58 -23.24 33.02
N ASN A 104 -12.18 -24.35 33.46
CA ASN A 104 -12.40 -24.69 34.88
C ASN A 104 -13.10 -23.60 35.71
N GLY A 105 -14.15 -22.96 35.17
CA GLY A 105 -14.96 -21.99 35.92
C GLY A 105 -14.31 -20.62 36.15
N VAL A 106 -13.07 -20.41 35.69
CA VAL A 106 -12.38 -19.11 35.75
C VAL A 106 -12.51 -18.42 34.39
N LEU A 107 -13.29 -17.32 34.37
CA LEU A 107 -13.38 -16.42 33.22
C LEU A 107 -12.05 -15.67 33.10
N ASN A 108 -11.24 -15.98 32.09
CA ASN A 108 -10.04 -15.19 31.80
C ASN A 108 -10.46 -13.84 31.18
N ARG A 109 -10.21 -12.75 31.92
CA ARG A 109 -10.67 -11.38 31.61
C ARG A 109 -9.72 -10.61 30.67
N GLU A 110 -10.12 -9.40 30.33
CA GLU A 110 -9.65 -8.55 29.23
C GLU A 110 -8.12 -8.35 29.18
N LYS A 111 -7.58 -8.27 27.96
CA LYS A 111 -6.16 -7.95 27.71
C LYS A 111 -6.08 -6.62 26.98
N THR A 112 -5.62 -5.59 27.68
CA THR A 112 -5.33 -4.29 27.06
C THR A 112 -3.85 -4.21 26.73
N THR A 113 -3.54 -3.93 25.47
CA THR A 113 -2.17 -3.76 24.99
C THR A 113 -1.98 -2.33 24.52
N LEU A 114 -1.09 -1.58 25.17
CA LEU A 114 -0.60 -0.30 24.67
C LEU A 114 0.43 -0.56 23.57
N ILE A 115 0.25 0.09 22.42
CA ILE A 115 1.16 0.02 21.29
C ILE A 115 1.83 1.38 21.14
N LEU A 116 3.15 1.40 21.30
CA LEU A 116 3.99 2.59 21.14
C LEU A 116 4.79 2.46 19.84
N THR A 117 4.65 3.45 18.95
CA THR A 117 5.37 3.52 17.69
C THR A 117 6.41 4.64 17.75
N PHE A 118 7.69 4.31 17.60
CA PHE A 118 8.80 5.28 17.63
C PHE A 118 9.98 4.81 16.76
N ALA A 119 10.96 5.68 16.50
CA ALA A 119 12.10 5.39 15.61
C ALA A 119 13.45 5.74 16.29
N PRO A 120 14.05 4.80 17.05
CA PRO A 120 15.28 5.04 17.78
C PRO A 120 16.51 5.04 16.85
N HIS A 121 17.49 5.89 17.15
CA HIS A 121 18.72 6.04 16.35
C HIS A 121 19.99 5.54 17.07
N ARG A 122 19.85 5.28 18.37
CA ARG A 122 20.82 4.76 19.33
C ARG A 122 20.08 3.76 20.23
N ASP A 123 20.80 3.01 21.04
CA ASP A 123 20.22 2.16 22.08
C ASP A 123 19.25 2.99 22.93
N VAL A 124 18.09 2.40 23.22
CA VAL A 124 17.02 3.05 23.97
C VAL A 124 16.63 2.16 25.13
N THR A 125 16.60 2.73 26.33
CA THR A 125 16.15 2.02 27.53
C THR A 125 14.79 2.53 27.98
N LEU A 126 13.82 1.64 28.01
CA LEU A 126 12.49 1.94 28.53
C LEU A 126 12.54 1.96 30.06
N PRO A 127 12.18 3.06 30.71
CA PRO A 127 12.05 3.09 32.15
C PRO A 127 10.85 2.22 32.62
N PRO A 128 10.78 1.89 33.92
CA PRO A 128 9.58 1.31 34.51
C PRO A 128 8.38 2.23 34.35
N TYR A 129 7.34 1.77 33.65
CA TYR A 129 6.06 2.48 33.52
C TYR A 129 5.07 2.00 34.56
N SER A 130 4.37 2.94 35.19
CA SER A 130 3.31 2.66 36.18
C SER A 130 1.98 2.57 35.45
N VAL A 131 1.30 1.43 35.57
CA VAL A 131 0.01 1.14 34.95
C VAL A 131 -1.00 0.84 36.06
N GLU A 132 -2.13 1.53 36.05
CA GLU A 132 -3.21 1.26 36.99
C GLU A 132 -4.07 0.12 36.43
N ILE A 133 -4.19 -0.95 37.21
CA ILE A 133 -4.98 -2.14 36.88
C ILE A 133 -5.92 -2.39 38.06
N ASP A 134 -7.22 -2.27 37.81
CA ASP A 134 -8.28 -2.52 38.80
C ASP A 134 -8.09 -1.74 40.13
N GLY A 135 -7.60 -0.49 40.03
CA GLY A 135 -7.34 0.39 41.16
C GLY A 135 -6.03 0.14 41.90
N LYS A 136 -5.16 -0.76 41.39
CA LYS A 136 -3.81 -1.01 41.91
C LYS A 136 -2.75 -0.64 40.88
N ILE A 137 -1.65 -0.05 41.34
CA ILE A 137 -0.54 0.35 40.46
C ILE A 137 0.44 -0.82 40.30
N TYR A 138 0.67 -1.21 39.05
CA TYR A 138 1.69 -2.18 38.64
C TYR A 138 2.80 -1.48 37.85
N LYS A 139 4.04 -1.97 37.97
CA LYS A 139 5.18 -1.41 37.22
C LYS A 139 5.76 -2.42 36.25
N THR A 140 6.09 -1.97 35.04
CA THR A 140 6.87 -2.77 34.10
C THR A 140 8.32 -2.89 34.56
N LYS A 141 9.01 -3.94 34.12
CA LYS A 141 10.47 -4.01 34.23
C LYS A 141 11.10 -3.07 33.19
N PRO A 142 12.26 -2.47 33.47
CA PRO A 142 13.04 -1.78 32.45
C PRO A 142 13.34 -2.72 31.28
N TYR A 143 13.37 -2.19 30.07
CA TYR A 143 13.66 -2.98 28.87
C TYR A 143 14.55 -2.19 27.92
N THR A 144 15.70 -2.75 27.56
CA THR A 144 16.65 -2.11 26.65
C THR A 144 16.51 -2.67 25.25
N ILE A 145 16.37 -1.76 24.29
CA ILE A 145 16.36 -2.05 22.87
C ILE A 145 17.74 -1.72 22.32
N LYS A 146 18.42 -2.73 21.78
CA LYS A 146 19.70 -2.56 21.08
C LYS A 146 19.47 -2.10 19.65
N VAL A 147 20.20 -1.05 19.26
CA VAL A 147 20.09 -0.39 17.96
C VAL A 147 21.42 -0.44 17.23
N ILE A 148 21.44 -1.17 16.12
CA ILE A 148 22.62 -1.28 15.25
C ILE A 148 22.73 -0.02 14.39
N ALA A 149 23.92 0.56 14.30
CA ALA A 149 24.18 1.72 13.45
C ALA A 149 23.97 1.37 11.96
N ALA A 150 23.13 2.15 11.27
CA ALA A 150 22.98 2.08 9.82
C ALA A 150 24.23 2.69 9.15
N ASN A 151 25.22 1.86 8.86
CA ASN A 151 26.41 2.23 8.08
C ASN A 151 26.47 1.37 6.82
N ALA A 152 26.91 1.93 5.69
CA ALA A 152 27.02 1.24 4.40
C ALA A 152 27.88 -0.03 4.42
N GLN A 153 28.79 -0.17 5.40
CA GLN A 153 29.67 -1.34 5.59
C GLN A 153 29.09 -2.40 6.55
N ASN A 154 28.17 -2.07 7.46
CA ASN A 154 27.53 -3.04 8.37
C ASN A 154 26.23 -3.63 7.78
N ALA A 155 26.03 -3.43 6.47
CA ALA A 155 24.87 -3.90 5.71
C ALA A 155 24.92 -5.40 5.36
N GLU A 156 26.03 -6.09 5.66
CA GLU A 156 26.28 -7.45 5.16
C GLU A 156 25.82 -8.57 6.10
N ASP A 157 25.60 -8.32 7.39
CA ASP A 157 25.22 -9.40 8.31
C ASP A 157 23.91 -9.11 9.09
N GLY A 158 22.96 -10.05 9.02
CA GLY A 158 21.68 -10.04 9.74
C GLY A 158 20.46 -9.33 9.08
N ASN A 159 20.61 -8.15 8.47
CA ASN A 159 19.45 -7.33 8.09
C ASN A 159 18.81 -7.65 6.73
N LYS A 160 17.49 -7.89 6.71
CA LYS A 160 16.73 -8.21 5.48
C LYS A 160 16.55 -7.01 4.56
N PHE A 161 16.43 -5.81 5.10
CA PHE A 161 16.20 -4.58 4.33
C PHE A 161 16.72 -3.35 5.09
N PHE A 162 17.14 -2.31 4.37
CA PHE A 162 17.49 -1.01 4.94
C PHE A 162 17.29 0.10 3.89
N ILE A 163 17.21 1.33 4.37
CA ILE A 163 17.09 2.53 3.55
C ILE A 163 18.15 3.54 3.99
N TYR A 164 18.85 4.11 3.02
CA TYR A 164 19.96 5.03 3.24
C TYR A 164 19.75 6.29 2.42
N LEU A 165 19.92 7.45 3.06
CA LEU A 165 19.79 8.75 2.42
C LEU A 165 21.10 9.47 2.64
N GLU A 166 21.73 9.90 1.55
CA GLU A 166 22.94 10.70 1.56
C GLU A 166 22.79 11.91 0.67
N THR A 167 23.64 12.91 0.90
CA THR A 167 23.77 14.09 0.03
C THR A 167 25.20 14.16 -0.48
N ASP A 168 25.39 14.64 -1.71
CA ASP A 168 26.71 14.85 -2.32
C ASP A 168 27.56 15.87 -1.55
N LYS A 169 26.91 16.87 -0.92
CA LYS A 169 27.53 17.87 -0.06
C LYS A 169 26.76 18.07 1.25
N LYS A 170 27.49 18.44 2.31
CA LYS A 170 26.94 18.81 3.63
C LYS A 170 26.97 20.31 3.89
N PHE A 171 27.69 21.05 3.07
CA PHE A 171 27.81 22.50 3.12
C PHE A 171 27.46 23.04 1.74
N SER A 172 26.62 24.07 1.67
CA SER A 172 26.20 24.67 0.41
C SER A 172 25.85 26.16 0.57
N ILE A 173 25.80 26.89 -0.53
CA ILE A 173 25.35 28.28 -0.57
C ILE A 173 23.87 28.33 -1.01
N VAL A 174 23.10 29.32 -0.55
CA VAL A 174 21.72 29.54 -1.04
C VAL A 174 21.68 29.57 -2.57
N GLY A 175 20.79 28.78 -3.18
CA GLY A 175 20.65 28.61 -4.63
C GLY A 175 21.60 27.60 -5.28
N GLU A 176 22.61 27.07 -4.58
CA GLU A 176 23.48 26.04 -5.11
C GLU A 176 22.81 24.66 -5.05
N PRO A 177 22.77 23.88 -6.15
CA PRO A 177 22.11 22.58 -6.16
C PRO A 177 22.85 21.54 -5.29
N ILE A 178 22.07 20.72 -4.59
CA ILE A 178 22.51 19.57 -3.78
C ILE A 178 21.82 18.33 -4.33
N ILE A 179 22.56 17.24 -4.52
CA ILE A 179 22.01 15.96 -4.98
C ILE A 179 21.85 15.03 -3.77
N ALA A 180 20.61 14.68 -3.46
CA ALA A 180 20.29 13.69 -2.44
C ALA A 180 20.03 12.33 -3.08
N THR A 181 20.80 11.31 -2.69
CA THR A 181 20.67 9.93 -3.16
C THR A 181 20.00 9.08 -2.09
N LEU A 182 18.90 8.43 -2.49
CA LEU A 182 18.15 7.50 -1.67
C LEU A 182 18.36 6.07 -2.17
N ASP A 183 19.01 5.26 -1.35
CA ASP A 183 19.24 3.83 -1.61
C ASP A 183 18.31 2.97 -0.75
N ILE A 184 17.49 2.16 -1.41
CA ILE A 184 16.66 1.15 -0.77
C ILE A 184 17.25 -0.20 -1.06
N SER A 185 17.72 -0.90 -0.04
CA SER A 185 18.41 -2.17 -0.20
C SER A 185 17.59 -3.33 0.35
N LEU A 186 17.37 -4.34 -0.48
CA LEU A 186 16.63 -5.56 -0.15
C LEU A 186 17.52 -6.78 -0.33
N LYS A 187 17.57 -7.66 0.66
CA LYS A 187 18.25 -8.96 0.54
C LYS A 187 17.48 -9.85 -0.44
N PHE A 188 18.18 -10.63 -1.27
CA PHE A 188 17.51 -11.63 -2.11
C PHE A 188 16.85 -12.73 -1.27
N GLY A 189 15.83 -13.38 -1.84
CA GLY A 189 15.07 -14.46 -1.19
C GLY A 189 13.91 -13.98 -0.31
N LEU A 190 13.61 -12.68 -0.28
CA LEU A 190 12.39 -12.17 0.34
C LEU A 190 11.19 -12.40 -0.57
N ASN A 191 10.17 -13.09 -0.05
CA ASN A 191 8.87 -13.21 -0.73
C ASN A 191 8.11 -11.89 -0.55
N LEU A 192 8.32 -10.93 -1.44
CA LEU A 192 7.60 -9.67 -1.45
C LEU A 192 6.24 -9.86 -2.13
N LEU A 193 5.19 -9.28 -1.54
CA LEU A 193 3.87 -9.27 -2.19
C LEU A 193 3.80 -8.20 -3.29
N GLU A 194 4.50 -7.08 -3.07
CA GLU A 194 4.53 -5.92 -3.98
C GLU A 194 5.95 -5.33 -4.01
N LYS A 195 6.24 -4.55 -5.06
CA LYS A 195 7.46 -3.72 -5.10
C LYS A 195 7.47 -2.76 -3.90
N PRO A 196 8.63 -2.48 -3.27
CA PRO A 196 8.72 -1.53 -2.17
C PRO A 196 8.14 -0.18 -2.57
N LYS A 197 7.18 0.31 -1.78
CA LYS A 197 6.62 1.65 -1.97
C LYS A 197 7.41 2.60 -1.09
N TYR A 198 8.08 3.58 -1.70
CA TYR A 198 8.80 4.62 -1.00
C TYR A 198 8.06 5.95 -1.12
N GLY A 199 8.05 6.72 -0.03
CA GLY A 199 7.49 8.07 -0.01
C GLY A 199 8.58 9.09 -0.29
N LYS A 200 8.29 10.09 -1.15
CA LYS A 200 9.17 11.25 -1.35
C LYS A 200 9.48 11.87 0.02
N PRO A 201 10.77 12.05 0.38
CA PRO A 201 11.11 12.69 1.65
C PRO A 201 10.63 14.15 1.67
N LEU A 202 10.30 14.65 2.86
CA LEU A 202 9.96 16.05 3.07
C LEU A 202 11.25 16.86 3.21
N PHE A 203 11.56 17.71 2.22
CA PHE A 203 12.74 18.56 2.18
C PHE A 203 12.38 20.01 2.55
N LYS A 204 12.11 20.26 3.84
CA LYS A 204 11.77 21.62 4.32
C LYS A 204 12.93 22.59 4.07
N GLY A 205 12.64 23.77 3.51
CA GLY A 205 13.65 24.79 3.18
C GLY A 205 14.33 24.60 1.82
N PHE A 206 13.95 23.57 1.07
CA PHE A 206 14.48 23.28 -0.26
C PHE A 206 13.35 23.21 -1.29
N PHE A 207 13.58 23.78 -2.46
CA PHE A 207 12.91 23.28 -3.66
C PHE A 207 13.42 21.87 -3.93
N SER A 208 12.53 20.94 -4.30
CA SER A 208 12.92 19.54 -4.50
C SER A 208 12.24 18.88 -5.69
N LYS A 209 13.05 18.32 -6.59
CA LYS A 209 12.60 17.62 -7.81
C LYS A 209 13.32 16.27 -7.90
N MET A 210 12.64 15.23 -8.35
CA MET A 210 13.31 13.97 -8.68
C MET A 210 14.08 14.17 -9.99
N ILE A 211 15.32 13.68 -10.06
CA ILE A 211 16.18 13.87 -11.24
C ILE A 211 16.73 12.53 -11.74
N GLY A 212 16.59 12.30 -13.04
CA GLY A 212 16.89 11.03 -13.67
C GLY A 212 15.90 9.92 -13.32
N ASP A 213 16.15 8.74 -13.90
CA ASP A 213 15.33 7.56 -13.68
C ASP A 213 15.76 6.78 -12.43
N GLU A 214 14.81 6.02 -11.87
CA GLU A 214 15.09 5.03 -10.83
C GLU A 214 16.07 3.98 -11.36
N LYS A 215 17.19 3.79 -10.67
CA LYS A 215 18.18 2.76 -11.02
C LYS A 215 18.03 1.57 -10.10
N VAL A 216 17.91 0.38 -10.69
CA VAL A 216 17.87 -0.87 -9.94
C VAL A 216 19.08 -1.72 -10.34
N TYR A 217 19.91 -2.07 -9.36
CA TYR A 217 21.09 -2.89 -9.57
C TYR A 217 21.35 -3.87 -8.43
N THR A 218 22.20 -4.86 -8.70
CA THR A 218 22.56 -5.89 -7.72
C THR A 218 23.92 -5.59 -7.12
N LYS A 219 24.04 -5.65 -5.79
CA LYS A 219 25.30 -5.51 -5.06
C LYS A 219 25.40 -6.63 -4.03
N GLY A 220 26.28 -7.61 -4.29
CA GLY A 220 26.38 -8.83 -3.48
C GLY A 220 25.07 -9.62 -3.45
N ASN A 221 24.59 -9.99 -2.27
CA ASN A 221 23.32 -10.71 -2.09
C ASN A 221 22.10 -9.77 -1.92
N ARG A 222 22.14 -8.58 -2.54
CA ARG A 222 21.11 -7.56 -2.37
C ARG A 222 20.77 -6.87 -3.68
N GLN A 223 19.49 -6.53 -3.83
CA GLN A 223 19.00 -5.59 -4.83
C GLN A 223 18.94 -4.19 -4.22
N ILE A 224 19.52 -3.21 -4.91
CA ILE A 224 19.52 -1.80 -4.54
C ILE A 224 18.68 -1.04 -5.55
N THR A 225 17.72 -0.28 -5.05
CA THR A 225 16.98 0.74 -5.78
C THR A 225 17.52 2.11 -5.38
N GLU A 226 18.12 2.82 -6.33
CA GLU A 226 18.70 4.15 -6.18
C GLU A 226 17.77 5.20 -6.82
N VAL A 227 17.43 6.22 -6.04
CA VAL A 227 16.57 7.35 -6.45
C VAL A 227 17.28 8.65 -6.13
N LYS A 228 17.38 9.57 -7.09
CA LYS A 228 18.06 10.87 -6.90
C LYS A 228 17.08 12.03 -6.88
N TYR A 229 17.33 12.95 -5.96
CA TYR A 229 16.58 14.19 -5.82
C TYR A 229 17.52 15.39 -5.94
N LEU A 230 17.14 16.35 -6.78
CA LEU A 230 17.71 17.68 -6.81
C LEU A 230 17.08 18.50 -5.68
N LEU A 231 17.91 19.05 -4.79
CA LEU A 231 17.53 19.95 -3.71
C LEU A 231 18.18 21.32 -3.94
N ILE A 232 17.39 22.39 -3.93
CA ILE A 232 17.89 23.77 -4.06
C ILE A 232 17.54 24.53 -2.77
N PRO A 233 18.52 24.94 -1.97
CA PRO A 233 18.27 25.65 -0.73
C PRO A 233 17.74 27.06 -0.98
N GLN A 234 16.65 27.41 -0.32
CA GLN A 234 15.93 28.68 -0.52
C GLN A 234 16.30 29.75 0.52
N SER A 235 16.96 29.35 1.62
CA SER A 235 17.35 30.26 2.71
C SER A 235 18.58 29.73 3.44
N GLU A 236 19.30 30.61 4.12
CA GLU A 236 20.43 30.23 4.96
C GLU A 236 19.96 29.56 6.27
N GLY A 237 20.80 28.66 6.80
CA GLY A 237 20.53 27.97 8.05
C GLY A 237 21.00 26.52 8.08
N ASN A 238 20.74 25.87 9.22
CA ASN A 238 21.04 24.47 9.44
C ASN A 238 19.79 23.61 9.19
N PHE A 239 19.81 22.81 8.13
CA PHE A 239 18.69 21.99 7.73
C PHE A 239 18.94 20.51 7.99
N ASN A 240 17.85 19.79 8.24
CA ASN A 240 17.85 18.34 8.31
C ASN A 240 17.12 17.76 7.09
N VAL A 241 17.87 17.18 6.17
CA VAL A 241 17.37 16.50 4.97
C VAL A 241 16.84 15.11 5.36
N GLY A 242 15.56 14.86 5.09
CA GLY A 242 14.89 13.58 5.40
C GLY A 242 14.13 13.56 6.74
N PRO A 243 13.74 12.37 7.25
CA PRO A 243 14.13 11.05 6.75
C PRO A 243 13.32 10.64 5.52
N ALA A 244 13.91 9.79 4.68
CA ALA A 244 13.16 9.04 3.69
C ALA A 244 12.40 7.90 4.38
N ARG A 245 11.20 7.55 3.89
CA ARG A 245 10.39 6.46 4.44
C ARG A 245 9.98 5.50 3.35
N ALA A 246 10.01 4.21 3.66
CA ALA A 246 9.51 3.17 2.77
C ALA A 246 8.67 2.14 3.53
N LYS A 247 7.78 1.46 2.81
CA LYS A 247 6.96 0.36 3.31
C LYS A 247 7.30 -0.90 2.52
N ILE A 248 7.72 -1.94 3.23
CA ILE A 248 8.04 -3.24 2.65
C ILE A 248 6.96 -4.23 3.03
N SER A 249 6.31 -4.82 2.03
CA SER A 249 5.23 -5.79 2.21
C SER A 249 5.76 -7.21 2.03
N ILE A 250 6.01 -7.90 3.15
CA ILE A 250 6.52 -9.27 3.14
C ILE A 250 5.35 -10.26 3.24
N LEU A 251 5.35 -11.26 2.38
CA LEU A 251 4.36 -12.32 2.36
C LEU A 251 4.42 -13.12 3.68
N ASN A 252 3.31 -13.17 4.42
CA ASN A 252 3.22 -13.99 5.62
C ASN A 252 2.60 -15.36 5.29
N LYS A 253 3.43 -16.39 5.18
CA LYS A 253 3.01 -17.77 4.87
C LYS A 253 2.14 -18.43 5.96
N HIS A 254 2.08 -17.87 7.17
CA HIS A 254 1.26 -18.38 8.27
C HIS A 254 -0.15 -17.79 8.30
N LYS A 255 -0.45 -16.77 7.49
CA LYS A 255 -1.77 -16.15 7.37
C LYS A 255 -2.42 -16.55 6.04
N LEU A 256 -2.79 -17.83 5.97
CA LEU A 256 -3.56 -18.39 4.87
C LEU A 256 -5.05 -18.15 5.10
N ASP A 257 -5.82 -17.90 4.05
CA ASP A 257 -7.28 -18.00 4.11
C ASP A 257 -7.73 -19.46 4.21
N MET A 258 -9.04 -19.66 4.35
CA MET A 258 -9.66 -20.99 4.39
C MET A 258 -9.43 -21.82 3.12
N PHE A 259 -8.88 -21.23 2.05
CA PHE A 259 -8.57 -21.86 0.79
C PHE A 259 -7.06 -22.03 0.57
N GLY A 260 -6.24 -21.80 1.60
CA GLY A 260 -4.78 -21.95 1.50
C GLY A 260 -4.08 -20.85 0.70
N ARG A 261 -4.76 -19.74 0.40
CA ARG A 261 -4.16 -18.59 -0.29
C ARG A 261 -3.59 -17.63 0.75
N VAL A 262 -2.42 -17.09 0.48
CA VAL A 262 -1.87 -16.03 1.33
C VAL A 262 -2.68 -14.76 1.09
N THR A 263 -3.35 -14.27 2.12
CA THR A 263 -4.24 -13.09 2.00
C THR A 263 -3.69 -11.84 2.66
N LYS A 264 -2.59 -11.94 3.41
CA LYS A 264 -2.06 -10.81 4.19
C LYS A 264 -0.54 -10.72 4.08
N ALA A 265 -0.05 -9.53 3.72
CA ALA A 265 1.34 -9.15 3.90
C ALA A 265 1.54 -8.49 5.26
N ASP A 266 2.69 -8.75 5.88
CA ASP A 266 3.16 -7.93 6.98
C ASP A 266 3.86 -6.70 6.38
N VAL A 267 3.26 -5.53 6.59
CA VAL A 267 3.82 -4.25 6.15
C VAL A 267 4.77 -3.75 7.22
N ILE A 268 6.05 -3.66 6.86
CA ILE A 268 7.13 -3.18 7.73
C ILE A 268 7.54 -1.78 7.25
N PRO A 269 7.27 -0.73 8.03
CA PRO A 269 7.75 0.60 7.72
C PRO A 269 9.22 0.75 8.13
N ILE A 270 10.02 1.35 7.24
CA ILE A 270 11.43 1.68 7.48
C ILE A 270 11.68 3.15 7.17
N ALA A 271 12.69 3.73 7.83
CA ALA A 271 13.08 5.11 7.61
C ALA A 271 14.61 5.27 7.64
N SER A 272 15.11 6.23 6.86
CA SER A 272 16.54 6.56 6.81
C SER A 272 16.92 7.46 7.99
N ARG A 273 18.23 7.61 8.23
CA ARG A 273 18.73 8.73 9.03
C ARG A 273 18.48 10.05 8.31
N ARG A 274 18.39 11.13 9.09
CA ARG A 274 18.43 12.50 8.58
C ARG A 274 19.87 12.91 8.30
N VAL A 275 20.09 13.67 7.24
CA VAL A 275 21.39 14.26 6.91
C VAL A 275 21.37 15.74 7.29
N LYS A 276 22.36 16.20 8.07
CA LYS A 276 22.52 17.62 8.39
C LYS A 276 23.21 18.32 7.21
N VAL A 277 22.62 19.41 6.75
CA VAL A 277 23.14 20.28 5.70
C VAL A 277 23.17 21.71 6.22
N GLU A 278 24.35 22.32 6.18
CA GLU A 278 24.57 23.72 6.53
C GLU A 278 24.52 24.56 5.25
N VAL A 279 23.67 25.58 5.25
CA VAL A 279 23.50 26.51 4.13
C VAL A 279 23.88 27.90 4.57
N VAL A 280 24.78 28.54 3.82
CA VAL A 280 25.21 29.93 4.07
C VAL A 280 24.68 30.86 3.00
N SER A 281 24.53 32.15 3.34
CA SER A 281 24.21 33.19 2.37
C SER A 281 25.31 33.34 1.30
N LYS A 282 24.90 33.90 0.17
CA LYS A 282 25.83 34.29 -0.90
C LYS A 282 26.67 35.47 -0.40
N THR A 283 27.95 35.50 -0.75
CA THR A 283 28.82 36.65 -0.41
C THR A 283 28.54 37.89 -1.25
N LYS A 284 27.91 37.70 -2.42
CA LYS A 284 27.49 38.73 -3.36
C LYS A 284 26.11 38.36 -3.91
N GLU A 285 25.24 39.35 -4.04
CA GLU A 285 23.95 39.17 -4.69
C GLU A 285 24.15 38.77 -6.16
N SER A 286 23.36 37.80 -6.61
CA SER A 286 23.37 37.30 -7.99
C SER A 286 22.05 36.66 -8.35
N ASP A 287 21.67 36.77 -9.62
CA ASP A 287 20.46 36.17 -10.18
C ASP A 287 20.58 34.65 -10.24
N LEU A 288 21.76 34.15 -10.64
CA LEU A 288 22.07 32.73 -10.80
C LEU A 288 23.21 32.28 -9.89
N VAL A 289 23.24 30.97 -9.58
CA VAL A 289 24.34 30.31 -8.87
C VAL A 289 24.83 29.14 -9.70
N GLY A 290 26.08 29.21 -10.15
CA GLY A 290 26.66 28.25 -11.06
C GLY A 290 27.49 28.91 -12.16
N ASN A 291 27.92 28.09 -13.12
CA ASN A 291 28.67 28.53 -14.29
C ASN A 291 27.81 28.32 -15.54
N PHE A 292 27.47 29.40 -16.22
CA PHE A 292 26.54 29.39 -17.33
C PHE A 292 27.10 30.12 -18.55
N VAL A 293 26.57 29.78 -19.71
CA VAL A 293 26.81 30.47 -20.97
C VAL A 293 25.45 30.84 -21.56
N LEU A 294 25.31 32.11 -21.97
CA LEU A 294 24.13 32.60 -22.69
C LEU A 294 24.43 32.61 -24.18
N LYS A 295 23.60 31.88 -24.93
CA LYS A 295 23.53 31.89 -26.39
C LYS A 295 22.24 32.58 -26.81
N ASN A 296 22.32 33.38 -27.86
CA ASN A 296 21.19 34.09 -28.42
C ASN A 296 21.16 33.86 -29.94
N SER A 297 19.95 33.90 -30.51
CA SER A 297 19.74 33.81 -31.94
C SER A 297 18.58 34.69 -32.34
N LEU A 298 18.83 35.63 -33.25
CA LEU A 298 17.85 36.51 -33.85
C LEU A 298 17.63 36.08 -35.30
N ASP A 299 16.39 35.98 -35.74
CA ASP A 299 16.06 35.52 -37.10
C ASP A 299 16.30 36.58 -38.19
N SER A 300 15.96 37.84 -37.95
CA SER A 300 16.20 38.95 -38.87
C SER A 300 16.32 40.30 -38.16
N THR A 301 17.20 41.16 -38.67
CA THR A 301 17.32 42.58 -38.28
C THR A 301 16.55 43.51 -39.21
N LYS A 302 16.03 43.01 -40.34
CA LYS A 302 15.26 43.79 -41.32
C LYS A 302 13.96 43.06 -41.65
N VAL A 303 12.83 43.67 -41.35
CA VAL A 303 11.50 43.06 -41.55
C VAL A 303 10.52 44.04 -42.18
N GLN A 304 9.40 43.53 -42.71
CA GLN A 304 8.29 44.37 -43.16
C GLN A 304 7.39 44.74 -41.97
N ALA A 305 6.70 45.88 -42.05
CA ALA A 305 5.73 46.31 -41.05
C ALA A 305 4.71 45.20 -40.74
N GLY A 306 4.51 44.93 -39.44
CA GLY A 306 3.59 43.91 -38.94
C GLY A 306 4.12 42.47 -38.98
N LYS A 307 5.34 42.23 -39.49
CA LYS A 307 5.97 40.90 -39.41
C LYS A 307 6.72 40.71 -38.08
N PRO A 308 6.66 39.53 -37.46
CA PRO A 308 7.37 39.25 -36.21
C PRO A 308 8.87 39.06 -36.43
N VAL A 309 9.67 39.59 -35.51
CA VAL A 309 11.09 39.25 -35.30
C VAL A 309 11.19 38.30 -34.13
N LYS A 310 11.86 37.16 -34.31
CA LYS A 310 11.98 36.12 -33.30
C LYS A 310 13.36 36.13 -32.65
N LEU A 311 13.40 36.27 -31.34
CA LEU A 311 14.60 36.11 -30.53
C LEU A 311 14.49 34.81 -29.73
N THR A 312 15.49 33.95 -29.86
CA THR A 312 15.64 32.75 -29.04
C THR A 312 16.80 32.95 -28.08
N ILE A 313 16.53 32.80 -26.78
CA ILE A 313 17.53 32.88 -25.72
C ILE A 313 17.71 31.47 -25.17
N LYS A 314 18.97 31.01 -25.14
CA LYS A 314 19.36 29.73 -24.56
C LYS A 314 20.44 29.95 -23.51
N ILE A 315 20.21 29.51 -22.27
CA ILE A 315 21.20 29.52 -21.20
C ILE A 315 21.51 28.07 -20.87
N GLU A 316 22.79 27.69 -20.86
CA GLU A 316 23.22 26.33 -20.55
C GLU A 316 24.46 26.35 -19.67
N GLY A 317 24.58 25.40 -18.75
CA GLY A 317 25.71 25.36 -17.84
C GLY A 317 25.49 24.51 -16.59
N ASP A 318 26.47 24.58 -15.70
CA ASP A 318 26.52 23.83 -14.45
C ASP A 318 25.86 24.64 -13.33
N GLY A 319 24.75 24.14 -12.80
CA GLY A 319 23.92 24.84 -11.81
C GLY A 319 22.44 24.57 -12.06
N SER A 320 21.57 25.16 -11.23
CA SER A 320 20.12 25.05 -11.43
C SER A 320 19.56 26.26 -12.15
N LEU A 321 18.63 26.02 -13.07
CA LEU A 321 17.82 27.03 -13.76
C LEU A 321 16.32 26.84 -13.47
N GLU A 322 15.94 25.95 -12.53
CA GLU A 322 14.53 25.61 -12.25
C GLU A 322 13.73 26.81 -11.71
N ASP A 323 14.36 27.67 -10.91
CA ASP A 323 13.73 28.86 -10.32
C ASP A 323 14.08 30.14 -11.13
N PHE A 324 14.71 30.00 -12.30
CA PHE A 324 15.12 31.15 -13.12
C PHE A 324 14.04 31.51 -14.14
N GLU A 325 13.64 32.78 -14.13
CA GLU A 325 12.76 33.35 -15.15
C GLU A 325 13.46 34.52 -15.83
N PHE A 326 13.52 34.49 -17.16
CA PHE A 326 14.13 35.58 -17.92
C PHE A 326 13.17 36.78 -17.97
N PRO A 327 13.59 37.98 -17.54
CA PRO A 327 12.73 39.17 -17.51
C PRO A 327 12.13 39.49 -18.87
N ASP A 328 10.84 39.83 -18.88
CA ASP A 328 10.16 40.20 -20.13
C ASP A 328 10.66 41.52 -20.70
N PHE A 329 10.33 41.76 -21.96
CA PHE A 329 10.67 42.97 -22.68
C PHE A 329 9.49 43.92 -22.75
N GLU A 330 9.69 45.15 -22.29
CA GLU A 330 8.76 46.25 -22.46
C GLU A 330 9.42 47.26 -23.40
N ILE A 331 8.87 47.42 -24.61
CA ILE A 331 9.41 48.30 -25.65
C ILE A 331 8.26 49.11 -26.24
N ASP A 332 8.43 50.42 -26.31
CA ASP A 332 7.40 51.33 -26.81
C ASP A 332 7.00 51.01 -28.26
N ASN A 333 5.69 50.94 -28.51
CA ASN A 333 5.09 50.65 -29.82
C ASN A 333 5.48 49.28 -30.42
N VAL A 334 5.86 48.32 -29.57
CA VAL A 334 6.13 46.93 -29.97
C VAL A 334 5.22 46.00 -29.18
N THR A 335 4.53 45.11 -29.89
CA THR A 335 3.81 44.01 -29.25
C THR A 335 4.75 42.85 -29.06
N VAL A 336 4.99 42.45 -27.81
CA VAL A 336 5.88 41.35 -27.45
C VAL A 336 5.04 40.14 -27.07
N TYR A 337 5.28 39.02 -27.73
CA TYR A 337 4.78 37.71 -27.33
C TYR A 337 5.96 36.87 -26.83
N ASN A 338 5.76 36.14 -25.74
CA ASN A 338 6.72 35.21 -25.18
C ASN A 338 6.08 33.81 -25.08
N GLU A 339 6.91 32.79 -25.23
CA GLU A 339 6.55 31.40 -24.93
C GLU A 339 7.07 31.04 -23.53
N ASP A 340 6.40 30.11 -22.86
CA ASP A 340 6.89 29.54 -21.59
C ASP A 340 8.27 28.92 -21.79
N ALA A 341 9.14 29.08 -20.79
CA ALA A 341 10.49 28.56 -20.86
C ALA A 341 10.51 27.03 -20.82
N VAL A 342 11.35 26.42 -21.67
CA VAL A 342 11.65 24.99 -21.61
C VAL A 342 12.94 24.80 -20.81
N ILE A 343 12.82 24.10 -19.68
CA ILE A 343 13.93 23.82 -18.76
C ILE A 343 14.20 22.31 -18.73
N THR A 344 15.43 21.93 -19.01
CA THR A 344 15.91 20.55 -18.86
C THR A 344 17.10 20.51 -17.91
N ALA A 345 17.11 19.53 -17.00
CA ALA A 345 18.15 19.37 -16.01
C ALA A 345 18.61 17.91 -16.00
N ASP A 346 19.90 17.70 -16.25
CA ASP A 346 20.52 16.38 -16.33
C ASP A 346 21.73 16.30 -15.41
N LEU A 347 22.04 15.08 -14.94
CA LEU A 347 23.23 14.83 -14.15
C LEU A 347 24.36 14.35 -15.06
N ASN A 348 25.43 15.14 -15.16
CA ASN A 348 26.70 14.69 -15.73
C ASN A 348 27.63 14.24 -14.59
N GLY A 349 27.59 12.95 -14.27
CA GLY A 349 28.25 12.39 -13.10
C GLY A 349 27.58 12.86 -11.80
N THR A 350 28.24 13.76 -11.07
CA THR A 350 27.72 14.40 -9.84
C THR A 350 27.32 15.86 -10.05
N THR A 351 27.58 16.43 -11.22
CA THR A 351 27.29 17.85 -11.49
C THR A 351 25.95 17.99 -12.21
N LEU A 352 25.11 18.90 -11.72
CA LEU A 352 23.87 19.28 -12.38
C LEU A 352 24.17 20.19 -13.57
N HIS A 353 23.79 19.76 -14.76
CA HIS A 353 23.83 20.56 -15.97
C HIS A 353 22.40 20.92 -16.37
N SER A 354 22.11 22.22 -16.46
CA SER A 354 20.78 22.73 -16.80
C SER A 354 20.81 23.48 -18.12
N THR A 355 19.74 23.35 -18.90
CA THR A 355 19.48 24.14 -20.10
C THR A 355 18.12 24.82 -19.97
N TYR A 356 18.10 26.12 -20.24
CA TYR A 356 16.93 26.97 -20.28
C TYR A 356 16.79 27.54 -21.69
N SER A 357 15.59 27.48 -22.27
CA SER A 357 15.29 28.04 -23.59
C SER A 357 13.99 28.82 -23.56
N LYS A 358 14.02 30.11 -23.91
CA LYS A 358 12.83 30.98 -24.03
C LYS A 358 12.83 31.70 -25.37
N ARG A 359 11.64 31.85 -25.96
CA ARG A 359 11.43 32.51 -27.26
C ARG A 359 10.58 33.74 -27.10
N PHE A 360 10.93 34.79 -27.81
CA PHE A 360 10.21 36.04 -27.90
C PHE A 360 9.91 36.36 -29.36
N ALA A 361 8.73 36.92 -29.63
CA ALA A 361 8.33 37.45 -30.92
C ALA A 361 7.94 38.93 -30.76
N PHE A 362 8.64 39.80 -31.48
CA PHE A 362 8.46 41.25 -31.46
C PHE A 362 7.77 41.69 -32.75
N ILE A 363 6.61 42.35 -32.63
CA ILE A 363 5.84 42.85 -33.78
C ILE A 363 5.73 44.36 -33.66
N SER A 364 6.15 45.07 -34.72
CA SER A 364 5.97 46.52 -34.81
C SER A 364 5.76 46.98 -36.25
N ASN A 365 5.28 48.21 -36.39
CA ASN A 365 5.13 48.93 -37.66
C ASN A 365 6.22 50.00 -37.86
N ARG A 366 7.12 50.16 -36.88
CA ARG A 366 8.20 51.16 -36.87
C ARG A 366 9.50 50.52 -36.41
N ASN A 367 10.61 51.18 -36.68
CA ASN A 367 11.92 50.75 -36.19
C ASN A 367 11.91 50.75 -34.66
N PHE A 368 12.53 49.72 -34.08
CA PHE A 368 12.60 49.55 -32.64
C PHE A 368 13.95 48.92 -32.26
N ILE A 369 14.28 49.00 -30.98
CA ILE A 369 15.52 48.46 -30.42
C ILE A 369 15.14 47.41 -29.38
N ILE A 370 15.68 46.19 -29.53
CA ILE A 370 15.65 45.20 -28.46
C ILE A 370 16.77 45.57 -27.48
N PRO A 371 16.47 45.93 -26.23
CA PRO A 371 17.48 46.44 -25.30
C PRO A 371 18.46 45.34 -24.88
N ALA A 372 19.71 45.74 -24.64
CA ALA A 372 20.69 44.85 -24.04
C ALA A 372 20.26 44.44 -22.63
N ARG A 373 20.54 43.19 -22.24
CA ARG A 373 20.28 42.66 -20.90
C ARG A 373 21.54 41.99 -20.35
N SER A 374 21.68 42.01 -19.03
CA SER A 374 22.78 41.34 -18.35
C SER A 374 22.23 40.56 -17.16
N ILE A 375 22.63 39.30 -17.04
CA ILE A 375 22.27 38.42 -15.92
C ILE A 375 23.55 38.10 -15.14
N SER A 376 23.50 38.24 -13.83
CA SER A 376 24.62 37.94 -12.94
C SER A 376 24.61 36.47 -12.50
N ALA A 377 25.75 35.79 -12.60
CA ALA A 377 25.92 34.40 -12.19
C ALA A 377 27.10 34.27 -11.22
N TYR A 378 26.83 33.82 -10.00
CA TYR A 378 27.84 33.59 -8.98
C TYR A 378 28.40 32.18 -9.08
N ASP A 379 29.70 32.07 -9.35
CA ASP A 379 30.40 30.79 -9.39
C ASP A 379 30.90 30.42 -7.99
N THR A 380 30.41 29.29 -7.47
CA THR A 380 30.74 28.80 -6.13
C THR A 380 32.18 28.32 -6.00
N LYS A 381 32.84 27.91 -7.10
CA LYS A 381 34.23 27.44 -7.12
C LYS A 381 35.21 28.60 -7.08
N SER A 382 35.03 29.59 -7.96
CA SER A 382 35.90 30.77 -8.03
C SER A 382 35.52 31.87 -7.03
N LYS A 383 34.32 31.83 -6.44
CA LYS A 383 33.75 32.87 -5.57
C LYS A 383 33.66 34.24 -6.25
N THR A 384 33.47 34.24 -7.57
CA THR A 384 33.35 35.46 -8.39
C THR A 384 31.99 35.53 -9.08
N VAL A 385 31.58 36.74 -9.43
CA VAL A 385 30.35 36.98 -10.19
C VAL A 385 30.74 37.22 -11.65
N SER A 386 30.15 36.43 -12.55
CA SER A 386 30.24 36.60 -14.00
C SER A 386 28.94 37.20 -14.54
N TYR A 387 28.99 37.81 -15.72
CA TYR A 387 27.84 38.46 -16.35
C TYR A 387 27.55 37.86 -17.72
N LEU A 388 26.37 37.28 -17.88
CA LEU A 388 25.84 36.78 -19.14
C LEU A 388 25.18 37.94 -19.88
N LYS A 389 25.71 38.31 -21.04
CA LYS A 389 25.27 39.50 -21.79
C LYS A 389 24.45 39.12 -23.01
N LEU A 390 23.25 39.70 -23.09
CA LEU A 390 22.45 39.78 -24.32
C LEU A 390 22.72 41.15 -24.96
N PRO A 391 23.27 41.20 -26.19
CA PRO A 391 23.52 42.48 -26.86
C PRO A 391 22.21 43.15 -27.27
N SER A 392 22.25 44.46 -27.53
CA SER A 392 21.13 45.18 -28.13
C SER A 392 21.04 44.89 -29.62
N TYR A 393 19.82 44.88 -30.16
CA TYR A 393 19.57 44.71 -31.59
C TYR A 393 18.72 45.84 -32.14
N ASP A 394 19.24 46.52 -33.16
CA ASP A 394 18.49 47.51 -33.94
C ASP A 394 17.71 46.80 -35.05
N ILE A 395 16.38 46.97 -35.03
CA ILE A 395 15.48 46.35 -36.01
C ILE A 395 14.94 47.41 -36.97
N ASP A 396 15.23 47.24 -38.26
CA ASP A 396 14.73 48.10 -39.34
C ASP A 396 13.44 47.53 -39.94
N VAL A 397 12.34 48.29 -39.80
CA VAL A 397 11.01 47.89 -40.22
C VAL A 397 10.61 48.67 -41.48
N LYS A 398 10.69 47.99 -42.62
CA LYS A 398 10.37 48.55 -43.94
C LYS A 398 8.87 48.59 -44.19
N GLY A 399 8.41 49.65 -44.83
CA GLY A 399 7.01 49.82 -45.22
C GLY A 399 6.15 50.58 -44.20
N SER A 400 6.76 51.39 -43.33
CA SER A 400 6.08 52.38 -42.49
C SER A 400 5.25 53.34 -43.35
N GLN A 401 3.99 52.99 -43.65
CA GLN A 401 3.02 53.95 -44.13
C GLN A 401 2.55 54.80 -42.95
N ALA A 402 2.63 56.12 -43.16
CA ALA A 402 2.12 57.14 -42.27
C ALA A 402 0.68 56.83 -41.84
N ILE A 403 0.38 57.20 -40.59
CA ILE A 403 -0.92 57.07 -39.94
C ILE A 403 -2.00 57.69 -40.84
N ALA A 404 -2.77 56.85 -41.54
CA ALA A 404 -4.08 57.24 -42.02
C ALA A 404 -5.05 57.09 -40.83
N ILE A 405 -5.36 58.21 -40.19
CA ILE A 405 -6.48 58.34 -39.25
C ILE A 405 -7.74 57.94 -40.02
N ARG A 406 -8.18 56.68 -39.90
CA ARG A 406 -9.53 56.30 -40.27
C ARG A 406 -10.43 56.62 -39.10
N LYS A 407 -11.27 57.63 -39.29
CA LYS A 407 -12.41 57.95 -38.43
C LYS A 407 -13.16 56.67 -38.08
N SER A 408 -13.26 56.39 -36.79
CA SER A 408 -14.24 55.45 -36.24
C SER A 408 -15.63 55.94 -36.63
N GLN A 409 -16.33 55.13 -37.43
CA GLN A 409 -17.75 55.30 -37.66
C GLN A 409 -18.45 54.38 -36.67
N ASP A 410 -18.99 55.00 -35.63
CA ASP A 410 -19.71 54.37 -34.54
C ASP A 410 -20.95 53.66 -35.13
N LYS A 411 -20.92 52.32 -35.14
CA LYS A 411 -22.11 51.50 -35.36
C LYS A 411 -22.31 50.68 -34.11
N LEU A 412 -23.17 51.22 -33.23
CA LEU A 412 -23.78 50.51 -32.11
C LEU A 412 -24.40 49.19 -32.60
N ILE A 413 -23.74 48.09 -32.29
CA ILE A 413 -24.33 46.75 -32.33
C ILE A 413 -24.44 46.29 -30.88
N ARG A 414 -25.70 46.16 -30.43
CA ARG A 414 -26.07 45.53 -29.16
C ARG A 414 -25.50 44.11 -29.12
N ILE A 415 -24.74 43.82 -28.06
CA ILE A 415 -24.33 42.46 -27.72
C ILE A 415 -25.44 41.86 -26.85
N ASP A 416 -26.25 41.00 -27.44
CA ASP A 416 -27.01 39.99 -26.69
C ASP A 416 -26.09 38.79 -26.46
N ASN A 417 -25.84 38.50 -25.17
CA ASN A 417 -25.12 37.33 -24.74
C ASN A 417 -25.96 36.07 -24.98
N LYS A 418 -25.54 35.25 -25.94
CA LYS A 418 -25.81 33.81 -25.89
C LYS A 418 -24.68 33.03 -26.56
N GLN A 419 -23.73 32.58 -25.73
CA GLN A 419 -22.75 31.56 -26.10
C GLN A 419 -23.48 30.30 -26.58
N LYS A 420 -23.18 29.87 -27.80
CA LYS A 420 -23.34 28.50 -28.25
C LYS A 420 -22.02 28.10 -28.92
N SER A 421 -21.22 27.32 -28.19
CA SER A 421 -20.08 26.59 -28.74
C SER A 421 -20.59 25.44 -29.60
N MET A 422 -20.04 25.30 -30.80
CA MET A 422 -20.07 24.10 -31.62
C MET A 422 -18.63 23.61 -31.72
N LEU A 423 -18.35 22.47 -31.12
CA LEU A 423 -17.39 21.52 -31.67
C LEU A 423 -17.95 20.15 -31.35
N ASP A 424 -18.61 19.58 -32.35
CA ASP A 424 -19.24 18.28 -32.36
C ASP A 424 -18.56 17.53 -33.51
N SER A 425 -17.77 16.51 -33.17
CA SER A 425 -17.38 15.44 -34.07
C SER A 425 -16.91 14.24 -33.24
N GLU A 426 -17.75 13.21 -33.30
CA GLU A 426 -17.40 11.79 -33.44
C GLU A 426 -16.99 11.00 -32.19
N ASP A 427 -18.00 10.25 -31.71
CA ASP A 427 -18.10 8.78 -31.79
C ASP A 427 -18.16 7.95 -30.50
N GLU A 428 -19.04 6.97 -30.60
CA GLU A 428 -19.69 6.13 -29.59
C GLU A 428 -18.76 5.08 -28.97
N GLU A 429 -18.90 4.82 -27.66
CA GLU A 429 -18.95 3.42 -27.19
C GLU A 429 -19.73 3.30 -25.86
N TYR A 430 -20.54 2.24 -25.83
CA TYR A 430 -21.65 1.92 -24.92
C TYR A 430 -21.30 1.82 -23.42
N LEU A 431 -22.09 2.48 -22.57
CA LEU A 431 -22.55 1.91 -21.29
C LEU A 431 -24.02 2.27 -21.08
N SER A 432 -24.87 1.26 -21.21
CA SER A 432 -26.31 1.31 -20.96
C SER A 432 -26.61 1.58 -19.48
N GLU A 433 -27.06 2.79 -19.17
CA GLU A 433 -27.88 3.04 -17.99
C GLU A 433 -29.24 2.37 -18.18
N ALA A 434 -29.52 1.37 -17.35
CA ALA A 434 -30.83 0.73 -17.26
C ALA A 434 -31.83 1.65 -16.50
N PRO A 435 -33.13 1.56 -16.83
CA PRO A 435 -34.12 2.58 -16.48
C PRO A 435 -34.44 2.58 -14.99
N SER A 436 -34.54 3.78 -14.41
CA SER A 436 -35.12 4.00 -13.10
C SER A 436 -36.62 3.68 -13.14
N LEU A 437 -37.01 2.59 -12.49
CA LEU A 437 -38.40 2.31 -12.13
C LEU A 437 -38.59 2.64 -10.66
N PRO A 438 -39.63 3.41 -10.29
CA PRO A 438 -39.90 3.74 -8.90
C PRO A 438 -40.60 2.55 -8.23
N TYR A 439 -39.91 1.81 -7.35
CA TYR A 439 -40.58 0.88 -6.43
C TYR A 439 -39.70 0.57 -5.21
N ASP A 440 -40.35 0.45 -4.05
CA ASP A 440 -39.77 0.21 -2.72
C ASP A 440 -38.78 -0.98 -2.69
N HIS A 441 -37.49 -0.67 -2.53
CA HIS A 441 -36.36 -1.62 -2.61
C HIS A 441 -36.37 -2.75 -1.57
N TRP A 442 -37.24 -2.70 -0.55
CA TRP A 442 -37.26 -3.74 0.48
C TRP A 442 -37.94 -5.04 0.00
N LEU A 443 -38.96 -4.94 -0.88
CA LEU A 443 -39.67 -6.11 -1.40
C LEU A 443 -38.83 -6.93 -2.38
N THR A 444 -37.99 -6.28 -3.20
CA THR A 444 -37.07 -6.97 -4.11
C THR A 444 -35.97 -7.70 -3.35
N MET A 445 -35.47 -7.12 -2.26
CA MET A 445 -34.50 -7.78 -1.37
C MET A 445 -35.09 -9.01 -0.67
N VAL A 446 -36.34 -8.92 -0.18
CA VAL A 446 -37.04 -10.07 0.41
C VAL A 446 -37.29 -11.17 -0.62
N LEU A 447 -37.63 -10.82 -1.86
CA LEU A 447 -37.87 -11.78 -2.93
C LEU A 447 -36.57 -12.49 -3.38
N VAL A 448 -35.46 -11.75 -3.47
CA VAL A 448 -34.14 -12.33 -3.77
C VAL A 448 -33.66 -13.24 -2.64
N PHE A 449 -33.88 -12.83 -1.38
CA PHE A 449 -33.50 -13.63 -0.22
C PHE A 449 -34.31 -14.94 -0.14
N THR A 450 -35.63 -14.87 -0.34
CA THR A 450 -36.50 -16.05 -0.32
C THR A 450 -36.19 -17.00 -1.48
N LEU A 451 -35.89 -16.47 -2.68
CA LEU A 451 -35.43 -17.28 -3.80
C LEU A 451 -34.08 -17.95 -3.53
N GLY A 452 -33.15 -17.25 -2.88
CA GLY A 452 -31.84 -17.80 -2.49
C GLY A 452 -31.94 -18.94 -1.48
N VAL A 453 -32.81 -18.81 -0.46
CA VAL A 453 -33.08 -19.88 0.52
C VAL A 453 -33.72 -21.09 -0.17
N LEU A 454 -34.65 -20.87 -1.09
CA LEU A 454 -35.31 -21.94 -1.84
C LEU A 454 -34.30 -22.69 -2.71
N LEU A 455 -33.38 -21.98 -3.36
CA LEU A 455 -32.33 -22.59 -4.19
C LEU A 455 -31.33 -23.41 -3.36
N ILE A 456 -30.95 -22.93 -2.17
CA ILE A 456 -30.13 -23.69 -1.22
C ILE A 456 -30.85 -24.95 -0.72
N SER A 457 -32.16 -24.87 -0.47
CA SER A 457 -32.95 -26.03 -0.05
C SER A 457 -33.06 -27.10 -1.13
N ILE A 458 -33.22 -26.70 -2.40
CA ILE A 458 -33.21 -27.62 -3.55
C ILE A 458 -31.82 -28.26 -3.69
N LEU A 459 -30.75 -27.47 -3.58
CA LEU A 459 -29.38 -27.99 -3.65
C LEU A 459 -29.10 -29.00 -2.54
N TYR A 460 -29.59 -28.76 -1.32
CA TYR A 460 -29.48 -29.70 -0.20
C TYR A 460 -30.21 -31.02 -0.48
N VAL A 461 -31.42 -30.96 -1.05
CA VAL A 461 -32.19 -32.15 -1.43
C VAL A 461 -31.50 -32.93 -2.56
N VAL A 462 -30.97 -32.24 -3.56
CA VAL A 462 -30.20 -32.86 -4.66
C VAL A 462 -28.93 -33.53 -4.12
N ILE A 463 -28.16 -32.86 -3.25
CA ILE A 463 -26.98 -33.45 -2.59
C ILE A 463 -27.37 -34.65 -1.74
N SER A 464 -28.48 -34.58 -1.00
CA SER A 464 -29.00 -35.71 -0.22
C SER A 464 -29.38 -36.90 -1.09
N LEU A 465 -29.99 -36.67 -2.26
CA LEU A 465 -30.31 -37.72 -3.23
C LEU A 465 -29.04 -38.33 -3.86
N TYR A 466 -28.03 -37.51 -4.16
CA TYR A 466 -26.72 -37.99 -4.63
C TYR A 466 -25.96 -38.79 -3.57
N ARG A 467 -26.04 -38.40 -2.29
CA ARG A 467 -25.44 -39.15 -1.16
C ARG A 467 -26.12 -40.50 -0.94
N LYS A 468 -27.42 -40.64 -1.23
CA LYS A 468 -28.11 -41.95 -1.22
C LYS A 468 -27.64 -42.90 -2.33
N MET A 469 -27.17 -42.39 -3.47
CA MET A 469 -26.67 -43.24 -4.57
C MET A 469 -25.23 -43.75 -4.39
N THR A 470 -24.46 -43.23 -3.44
CA THR A 470 -23.00 -43.47 -3.32
C THR A 470 -22.55 -44.04 -1.97
N TYR A 471 -23.32 -44.94 -1.36
CA TYR A 471 -22.72 -45.88 -0.39
C TYR A 471 -22.06 -47.03 -1.16
N PHE A 472 -20.73 -47.03 -1.18
CA PHE A 472 -19.93 -48.22 -1.52
C PHE A 472 -19.46 -48.83 -0.20
N TYR A 473 -19.86 -50.07 0.08
CA TYR A 473 -19.35 -50.82 1.23
C TYR A 473 -17.83 -50.95 1.12
N ARG A 474 -17.11 -50.74 2.23
CA ARG A 474 -15.66 -51.05 2.27
C ARG A 474 -15.48 -52.55 2.03
N GLU A 475 -14.45 -52.93 1.28
CA GLU A 475 -14.16 -54.33 0.94
C GLU A 475 -14.07 -55.22 2.19
N SER A 476 -13.58 -54.68 3.32
CA SER A 476 -13.52 -55.38 4.61
C SER A 476 -14.89 -55.62 5.27
N GLU A 477 -15.83 -54.68 5.13
CA GLU A 477 -17.19 -54.79 5.66
C GLU A 477 -18.04 -55.72 4.79
N ALA A 478 -17.94 -55.55 3.46
CA ALA A 478 -18.58 -56.43 2.50
C ALA A 478 -18.12 -57.89 2.66
N LEU A 479 -16.82 -58.11 2.92
CA LEU A 479 -16.30 -59.43 3.19
C LEU A 479 -16.93 -60.05 4.44
N LYS A 480 -17.12 -59.29 5.53
CA LYS A 480 -17.72 -59.79 6.76
C LYS A 480 -19.17 -60.24 6.55
N ILE A 481 -19.93 -59.49 5.75
CA ILE A 481 -21.35 -59.78 5.46
C ILE A 481 -21.46 -61.01 4.54
N LEU A 482 -20.68 -61.04 3.46
CA LEU A 482 -20.74 -62.10 2.47
C LEU A 482 -20.12 -63.42 2.96
N TYR A 483 -19.16 -63.38 3.89
CA TYR A 483 -18.51 -64.59 4.42
C TYR A 483 -19.51 -65.56 5.04
N ALA A 484 -20.50 -65.05 5.77
CA ALA A 484 -21.54 -65.86 6.39
C ALA A 484 -22.46 -66.57 5.37
N HIS A 485 -22.48 -66.09 4.11
CA HIS A 485 -23.38 -66.56 3.04
C HIS A 485 -22.59 -67.20 1.88
N THR A 486 -21.32 -67.57 2.13
CA THR A 486 -20.40 -68.14 1.12
C THR A 486 -20.96 -69.41 0.47
N SER A 487 -21.81 -70.15 1.18
CA SER A 487 -22.39 -71.42 0.72
C SER A 487 -23.69 -71.25 -0.09
N GLU A 488 -24.27 -70.04 -0.15
CA GLU A 488 -25.61 -69.83 -0.72
C GLU A 488 -25.61 -69.63 -2.25
N SER A 489 -24.53 -69.08 -2.82
CA SER A 489 -24.38 -68.97 -4.27
C SER A 489 -22.92 -69.03 -4.70
N LYS A 490 -22.67 -69.59 -5.90
CA LYS A 490 -21.33 -69.61 -6.51
C LYS A 490 -20.80 -68.20 -6.78
N GLU A 491 -21.67 -67.21 -7.01
CA GLU A 491 -21.24 -65.83 -7.22
C GLU A 491 -20.73 -65.20 -5.92
N VAL A 492 -21.40 -65.45 -4.80
CA VAL A 492 -20.97 -64.99 -3.46
C VAL A 492 -19.62 -65.59 -3.09
N GLU A 493 -19.46 -66.91 -3.30
CA GLU A 493 -18.19 -67.59 -3.04
C GLU A 493 -17.04 -67.00 -3.87
N SER A 494 -17.30 -66.73 -5.16
CA SER A 494 -16.30 -66.13 -6.06
C SER A 494 -15.92 -64.70 -5.62
N MET A 495 -16.89 -63.92 -5.13
CA MET A 495 -16.68 -62.56 -4.66
C MET A 495 -15.91 -62.53 -3.34
N VAL A 496 -16.23 -63.44 -2.42
CA VAL A 496 -15.51 -63.63 -1.14
C VAL A 496 -14.06 -64.02 -1.38
N LYS A 497 -13.79 -64.95 -2.31
CA LYS A 497 -12.41 -65.34 -2.69
C LYS A 497 -11.61 -64.16 -3.24
N LYS A 498 -12.21 -63.35 -4.12
CA LYS A 498 -11.57 -62.13 -4.66
C LYS A 498 -11.28 -61.09 -3.57
N LEU A 499 -12.21 -60.87 -2.65
CA LEU A 499 -12.03 -59.97 -1.51
C LEU A 499 -10.92 -60.45 -0.56
N TYR A 500 -10.83 -61.76 -0.29
CA TYR A 500 -9.75 -62.34 0.52
C TYR A 500 -8.37 -62.22 -0.14
N ALA A 501 -8.27 -62.55 -1.43
CA ALA A 501 -7.01 -62.42 -2.17
C ALA A 501 -6.49 -60.98 -2.14
N LYS A 502 -7.39 -60.01 -2.37
CA LYS A 502 -7.06 -58.59 -2.31
C LYS A 502 -6.71 -58.11 -0.89
N LYS A 503 -7.40 -58.60 0.14
CA LYS A 503 -7.07 -58.31 1.55
C LYS A 503 -5.67 -58.83 1.94
N ASN A 504 -5.26 -59.97 1.38
CA ASN A 504 -3.95 -60.57 1.61
C ASN A 504 -2.83 -59.94 0.77
N GLY A 505 -3.11 -58.85 0.05
CA GLY A 505 -2.09 -58.05 -0.65
C GLY A 505 -1.95 -58.32 -2.14
N ASP A 506 -2.80 -59.16 -2.74
CA ASP A 506 -2.79 -59.39 -4.18
C ASP A 506 -3.42 -58.20 -4.93
N LYS A 507 -2.57 -57.39 -5.56
CA LYS A 507 -2.96 -56.20 -6.31
C LYS A 507 -3.49 -56.50 -7.70
N THR A 508 -3.41 -57.75 -8.16
CA THR A 508 -3.84 -58.15 -9.52
C THR A 508 -5.34 -58.46 -9.60
N VAL A 509 -6.00 -58.61 -8.45
CA VAL A 509 -7.41 -58.99 -8.37
C VAL A 509 -8.32 -57.76 -8.49
N TYR A 510 -9.10 -57.72 -9.58
CA TYR A 510 -10.12 -56.69 -9.82
C TYR A 510 -11.47 -57.07 -9.17
N ILE A 511 -12.06 -56.12 -8.44
CA ILE A 511 -13.37 -56.28 -7.80
C ILE A 511 -14.37 -55.33 -8.47
N ASP A 512 -15.40 -55.91 -9.09
CA ASP A 512 -16.51 -55.13 -9.64
C ASP A 512 -17.38 -54.60 -8.50
N LYS A 513 -17.30 -53.28 -8.29
CA LYS A 513 -17.97 -52.60 -7.19
C LYS A 513 -19.49 -52.57 -7.33
N LYS A 514 -20.05 -52.65 -8.54
CA LYS A 514 -21.50 -52.69 -8.75
C LYS A 514 -22.05 -54.07 -8.39
N ALA A 515 -21.37 -55.13 -8.84
CA ALA A 515 -21.72 -56.51 -8.47
C ALA A 515 -21.57 -56.75 -6.96
N LEU A 516 -20.49 -56.25 -6.34
CA LEU A 516 -20.27 -56.34 -4.90
C LEU A 516 -21.41 -55.68 -4.11
N LYS A 517 -21.85 -54.49 -4.53
CA LYS A 517 -22.95 -53.76 -3.89
C LYS A 517 -24.26 -54.55 -3.95
N LEU A 518 -24.63 -55.06 -5.13
CA LEU A 518 -25.86 -55.85 -5.31
C LEU A 518 -25.86 -57.10 -4.43
N LEU A 519 -24.73 -57.82 -4.35
CA LEU A 519 -24.61 -59.00 -3.50
C LEU A 519 -24.77 -58.64 -2.02
N VAL A 520 -24.11 -57.58 -1.55
CA VAL A 520 -24.23 -57.15 -0.15
C VAL A 520 -25.65 -56.69 0.18
N GLU A 521 -26.29 -55.90 -0.68
CA GLU A 521 -27.67 -55.42 -0.46
C GLU A 521 -28.70 -56.55 -0.44
N CYS A 522 -28.49 -57.62 -1.21
CA CYS A 522 -29.35 -58.81 -1.20
C CYS A 522 -29.38 -59.51 0.17
N PHE A 523 -28.26 -59.51 0.90
CA PHE A 523 -28.18 -60.15 2.22
C PHE A 523 -28.43 -59.18 3.37
N VAL A 524 -28.11 -57.89 3.23
CA VAL A 524 -28.45 -56.87 4.24
C VAL A 524 -29.96 -56.65 4.32
N SER A 525 -30.69 -56.69 3.19
CA SER A 525 -32.17 -56.57 3.17
C SER A 525 -32.91 -57.79 3.71
N LYS A 526 -32.22 -58.92 3.95
CA LYS A 526 -32.78 -60.12 4.61
C LYS A 526 -32.62 -60.09 6.14
N LEU A 527 -31.83 -59.15 6.67
CA LEU A 527 -31.49 -59.01 8.09
C LEU A 527 -32.32 -57.93 8.82
N ASP A 528 -33.03 -57.09 8.07
CA ASP A 528 -34.11 -56.20 8.54
C ASP A 528 -35.48 -56.85 8.26
#